data_AF-A0A031K6N2-F1
#
_entry.id   AF-A0A031K6N2-F1
#
_cell.length_a   1.000
_cell.length_b   1.000
_cell.length_c   1.000
_cell.angle_alpha   90.00
_cell.angle_beta   90.00
_cell.angle_gamma   90.00
#
_symmetry.space_group_name_H-M   'P 1'
#
loop_
_entity.id
_entity.type
_entity.pdbx_description
1 polymer ?
#
loop_
_entity_poly.entity_id
_entity_poly.type
_entity_poly.pdbx_seq_one_letter_code
_entity_poly.pdbx_strand_id
1 'polypeptide(L)'
;MVAAMFSRRQAAAGLAVLPLVPATVRAAPSRLDRVMVQGRPQDTASLYKVRNILPALDKLGGLRRMRCREPYSGTPGWNTYIGLARAGVTFCFTLSGREIAKSIADLKAFAAQAPGAIWAIEFPNEPDLNPVTYNGVRDPRLGFRTGNAPAFISYIKDFSAEFKAESRLKTIPLIASNDFMQADQGPFTTYGNAHIYPSPTTVVADRLKGFGKKIEAGRHTQGVITEWGRTTGGSAKNVTSPPVSLDQQASLLASDVEAALAQPFIRAISLYELFCWAGPGEMNNFGLFNADLTPRPAVAAILAVIG
;
A
#
# COMPACT_ATOMS: atom_id res chain seq x y z
N MET A 1 22.61 10.17 76.29
CA MET A 1 22.13 11.36 75.56
C MET A 1 23.33 12.03 74.88
N VAL A 2 23.64 11.67 73.63
CA VAL A 2 24.46 12.47 72.70
C VAL A 2 23.95 12.17 71.29
N ALA A 3 23.60 13.23 70.56
CA ALA A 3 22.92 13.20 69.28
C ALA A 3 23.87 12.93 68.11
N ALA A 4 23.30 12.35 67.05
CA ALA A 4 23.93 12.09 65.77
C ALA A 4 24.26 13.38 64.99
N MET A 5 25.43 13.43 64.37
CA MET A 5 25.74 14.33 63.26
C MET A 5 26.02 13.51 62.00
N PHE A 6 25.04 13.44 61.11
CA PHE A 6 25.25 13.00 59.72
C PHE A 6 25.71 14.20 58.90
N SER A 7 26.93 14.14 58.35
CA SER A 7 27.44 15.17 57.45
C SER A 7 26.88 14.98 56.04
N ARG A 8 26.25 16.03 55.52
CA ARG A 8 25.82 16.19 54.12
C ARG A 8 27.04 16.62 53.29
N ARG A 9 27.56 15.74 52.43
CA ARG A 9 28.29 16.03 51.17
C ARG A 9 28.59 14.68 50.50
N GLN A 10 27.64 14.16 49.73
CA GLN A 10 27.49 14.36 48.28
C GLN A 10 28.14 13.20 47.51
N ALA A 11 27.24 12.30 47.10
CA ALA A 11 27.46 11.22 46.16
C ALA A 11 27.92 11.78 44.81
N ALA A 12 29.15 11.46 44.42
CA ALA A 12 29.62 11.59 43.04
C ALA A 12 29.15 10.35 42.27
N ALA A 13 27.89 10.38 41.80
CA ALA A 13 27.40 9.44 40.81
C ALA A 13 27.99 9.82 39.45
N GLY A 14 28.66 8.86 38.80
CA GLY A 14 29.20 9.02 37.46
C GLY A 14 28.09 9.27 36.44
N LEU A 15 28.07 10.49 35.89
CA LEU A 15 27.35 10.80 34.67
C LEU A 15 28.14 10.23 33.50
N ALA A 16 27.73 9.06 33.02
CA ALA A 16 28.13 8.57 31.71
C ALA A 16 27.63 9.57 30.66
N VAL A 17 28.56 10.27 30.04
CA VAL A 17 28.31 11.12 28.88
C VAL A 17 27.95 10.19 27.72
N LEU A 18 26.65 9.94 27.53
CA LEU A 18 26.16 9.36 26.28
C LEU A 18 26.46 10.38 25.17
N PRO A 19 27.16 9.98 24.09
CA PRO A 19 27.30 10.86 22.94
C PRO A 19 25.90 11.13 22.39
N LEU A 20 25.48 12.39 22.45
CA LEU A 20 24.34 12.91 21.71
C LEU A 20 24.67 12.73 20.22
N VAL A 21 24.30 11.58 19.66
CA VAL A 21 24.21 11.42 18.21
C VAL A 21 23.14 12.41 17.79
N PRO A 22 23.46 13.45 16.99
CA PRO A 22 22.45 14.39 16.53
C PRO A 22 21.39 13.58 15.81
N ALA A 23 20.13 13.77 16.20
CA ALA A 23 19.00 13.24 15.48
C ALA A 23 19.15 13.70 14.03
N THR A 24 19.50 12.77 13.13
CA THR A 24 19.47 13.03 11.70
C THR A 24 18.07 13.55 11.41
N VAL A 25 17.95 14.83 11.09
CA VAL A 25 16.73 15.40 10.54
C VAL A 25 16.48 14.61 9.27
N ARG A 26 15.59 13.61 9.34
CA ARG A 26 15.15 12.88 8.16
C ARG A 26 14.55 13.93 7.25
N ALA A 27 15.20 14.18 6.11
CA ALA A 27 14.63 15.03 5.07
C ALA A 27 13.18 14.59 4.82
N ALA A 28 12.30 15.56 4.57
CA ALA A 28 10.94 15.24 4.17
C ALA A 28 11.01 14.24 3.00
N PRO A 29 10.22 13.14 3.04
CA PRO A 29 10.24 12.16 1.97
C PRO A 29 9.95 12.86 0.64
N SER A 30 10.68 12.49 -0.41
CA SER A 30 10.45 13.05 -1.74
C SER A 30 9.01 12.75 -2.19
N ARG A 31 8.51 13.49 -3.18
CA ARG A 31 7.20 13.17 -3.80
C ARG A 31 7.20 11.74 -4.35
N LEU A 32 8.31 11.32 -4.97
CA LEU A 32 8.55 9.96 -5.44
C LEU A 32 8.36 8.91 -4.32
N ASP A 33 8.86 9.18 -3.11
CA ASP A 33 8.71 8.30 -1.95
C ASP A 33 7.27 8.16 -1.45
N ARG A 34 6.30 8.89 -2.01
CA ARG A 34 4.87 8.77 -1.70
C ARG A 34 4.08 8.08 -2.81
N VAL A 35 4.73 7.70 -3.90
CA VAL A 35 4.07 7.04 -5.04
C VAL A 35 4.46 5.57 -5.10
N MET A 36 3.45 4.75 -5.38
CA MET A 36 3.55 3.33 -5.67
C MET A 36 2.91 3.06 -7.03
N VAL A 37 3.21 1.90 -7.58
CA VAL A 37 2.47 1.35 -8.70
C VAL A 37 1.94 -0.04 -8.35
N GLN A 38 0.75 -0.36 -8.81
CA GLN A 38 0.23 -1.72 -8.76
C GLN A 38 1.07 -2.59 -9.69
N GLY A 39 1.59 -3.68 -9.15
CA GLY A 39 2.21 -4.74 -9.93
C GLY A 39 1.65 -6.10 -9.62
N ARG A 40 2.07 -7.09 -10.41
CA ARG A 40 1.68 -8.50 -10.24
C ARG A 40 2.87 -9.46 -10.33
N PRO A 41 3.90 -9.36 -9.45
CA PRO A 41 5.08 -10.23 -9.52
C PRO A 41 4.76 -11.73 -9.41
N GLN A 42 3.59 -12.09 -8.89
CA GLN A 42 3.07 -13.45 -8.85
C GLN A 42 2.69 -14.02 -10.22
N ASP A 43 2.38 -13.19 -11.21
CA ASP A 43 1.89 -13.60 -12.54
C ASP A 43 3.07 -13.89 -13.48
N THR A 44 3.85 -14.94 -13.21
CA THR A 44 5.13 -15.20 -13.92
C THR A 44 5.00 -15.56 -15.40
N ALA A 45 3.80 -15.93 -15.85
CA ALA A 45 3.49 -16.15 -17.27
C ALA A 45 3.22 -14.85 -18.04
N SER A 46 3.22 -13.69 -17.36
CA SER A 46 2.88 -12.39 -17.92
C SER A 46 4.11 -11.50 -18.18
N LEU A 47 3.86 -10.21 -18.42
CA LEU A 47 4.87 -9.15 -18.52
C LEU A 47 5.55 -8.83 -17.18
N TYR A 48 4.99 -9.26 -16.05
CA TYR A 48 5.48 -8.97 -14.70
C TYR A 48 6.69 -9.83 -14.30
N LYS A 49 7.80 -9.60 -14.99
CA LYS A 49 9.12 -10.19 -14.71
C LYS A 49 10.09 -9.09 -14.29
N VAL A 50 11.09 -9.43 -13.47
CA VAL A 50 12.10 -8.46 -12.98
C VAL A 50 12.69 -7.63 -14.11
N ARG A 51 13.10 -8.29 -15.20
CA ARG A 51 13.68 -7.67 -16.41
C ARG A 51 12.79 -6.66 -17.13
N ASN A 52 11.47 -6.71 -16.90
CA ASN A 52 10.51 -5.79 -17.50
C ASN A 52 10.08 -4.71 -16.49
N ILE A 53 9.85 -5.10 -15.24
CA ILE A 53 9.40 -4.22 -14.17
C ILE A 53 10.46 -3.15 -13.87
N LEU A 54 11.73 -3.52 -13.68
CA LEU A 54 12.76 -2.55 -13.28
C LEU A 54 12.96 -1.44 -14.33
N PRO A 55 13.11 -1.73 -15.63
CA PRO A 55 13.18 -0.66 -16.64
C PRO A 55 11.93 0.23 -16.70
N ALA A 56 10.74 -0.33 -16.46
CA ALA A 56 9.51 0.46 -16.41
C ALA A 56 9.48 1.40 -15.20
N LEU A 57 9.94 0.92 -14.04
CA LEU A 57 10.11 1.74 -12.83
C LEU A 57 11.17 2.83 -13.00
N ASP A 58 12.26 2.55 -13.72
CA ASP A 58 13.30 3.54 -14.03
C ASP A 58 12.76 4.68 -14.91
N LYS A 59 11.92 4.35 -15.89
CA LYS A 59 11.21 5.34 -16.71
C LYS A 59 10.19 6.18 -15.91
N LEU A 60 9.77 5.72 -14.73
CA LEU A 60 8.96 6.48 -13.76
C LEU A 60 9.83 7.22 -12.73
N GLY A 61 11.01 7.70 -13.15
CA GLY A 61 11.90 8.47 -12.26
C GLY A 61 12.61 7.62 -11.22
N GLY A 62 12.72 6.31 -11.43
CA GLY A 62 13.32 5.41 -10.46
C GLY A 62 12.40 5.07 -9.29
N LEU A 63 11.08 5.06 -9.48
CA LEU A 63 10.11 4.65 -8.46
C LEU A 63 10.44 3.26 -7.91
N ARG A 64 10.34 3.08 -6.59
CA ARG A 64 10.70 1.81 -5.90
C ARG A 64 9.67 1.32 -4.89
N ARG A 65 8.40 1.70 -5.02
CA ARG A 65 7.34 1.12 -4.18
C ARG A 65 6.26 0.46 -5.03
N MET A 66 5.89 -0.76 -4.69
CA MET A 66 4.93 -1.54 -5.46
C MET A 66 3.83 -2.08 -4.55
N ARG A 67 2.57 -1.86 -4.92
CA ARG A 67 1.46 -2.62 -4.35
C ARG A 67 1.27 -3.91 -5.14
N CYS A 68 1.12 -5.03 -4.45
CA CYS A 68 0.90 -6.33 -5.08
C CYS A 68 0.35 -7.33 -4.06
N ARG A 69 -0.04 -8.51 -4.53
CA ARG A 69 -0.41 -9.62 -3.63
C ARG A 69 0.78 -10.00 -2.76
N GLU A 70 0.51 -10.44 -1.53
CA GLU A 70 1.51 -11.07 -0.65
C GLU A 70 2.26 -12.22 -1.36
N PRO A 71 3.56 -12.43 -1.08
CA PRO A 71 4.36 -13.46 -1.74
C PRO A 71 4.05 -14.83 -1.14
N TYR A 72 4.00 -15.86 -1.99
CA TYR A 72 3.82 -17.25 -1.56
C TYR A 72 5.11 -18.03 -1.71
N SER A 73 5.63 -18.57 -0.61
CA SER A 73 6.87 -19.37 -0.66
C SER A 73 6.67 -20.61 -1.53
N GLY A 74 7.73 -20.98 -2.25
CA GLY A 74 7.72 -22.13 -3.18
C GLY A 74 6.96 -21.90 -4.50
N THR A 75 6.40 -20.72 -4.76
CA THR A 75 5.79 -20.40 -6.06
C THR A 75 6.79 -19.77 -7.04
N PRO A 76 6.56 -19.88 -8.36
CA PRO A 76 7.42 -19.22 -9.35
C PRO A 76 7.58 -17.71 -9.12
N GLY A 77 6.53 -17.04 -8.63
CA GLY A 77 6.53 -15.61 -8.33
C GLY A 77 7.54 -15.20 -7.26
N TRP A 78 7.88 -16.11 -6.34
CA TRP A 78 8.79 -15.84 -5.21
C TRP A 78 10.11 -15.21 -5.66
N ASN A 79 10.73 -15.78 -6.69
CA ASN A 79 12.01 -15.28 -7.21
C ASN A 79 11.88 -13.90 -7.85
N THR A 80 10.72 -13.57 -8.44
CA THR A 80 10.45 -12.22 -8.94
C THR A 80 10.41 -11.22 -7.79
N TYR A 81 9.69 -11.53 -6.70
CA TYR A 81 9.66 -10.67 -5.51
C TYR A 81 11.06 -10.44 -4.93
N ILE A 82 11.84 -11.51 -4.73
CA ILE A 82 13.21 -11.40 -4.18
C ILE A 82 14.13 -10.60 -5.12
N GLY A 83 14.06 -10.83 -6.43
CA GLY A 83 14.86 -10.08 -7.39
C GLY A 83 14.54 -8.59 -7.40
N LEU A 84 13.25 -8.23 -7.34
CA LEU A 84 12.82 -6.84 -7.21
C LEU A 84 13.26 -6.21 -5.88
N ALA A 85 13.14 -6.96 -4.77
CA ALA A 85 13.55 -6.50 -3.46
C ALA A 85 15.06 -6.20 -3.38
N ARG A 86 15.88 -7.07 -3.98
CA ARG A 86 17.34 -6.86 -4.12
C ARG A 86 17.70 -5.64 -4.97
N ALA A 87 16.82 -5.26 -5.89
CA ALA A 87 16.94 -4.04 -6.68
C ALA A 87 16.37 -2.79 -5.98
N GLY A 88 16.01 -2.90 -4.69
CA GLY A 88 15.55 -1.79 -3.85
C GLY A 88 14.04 -1.57 -3.89
N VAL A 89 13.25 -2.41 -4.54
CA VAL A 89 11.79 -2.29 -4.52
C VAL A 89 11.25 -2.69 -3.14
N THR A 90 10.41 -1.82 -2.59
CA THR A 90 9.64 -2.07 -1.36
C THR A 90 8.17 -2.35 -1.68
N PHE A 91 7.51 -3.13 -0.85
CA PHE A 91 6.18 -3.67 -1.16
C PHE A 91 5.10 -3.28 -0.17
N CYS A 92 3.96 -2.85 -0.70
CA CYS A 92 2.68 -2.94 -0.02
C CYS A 92 2.04 -4.27 -0.40
N PHE A 93 1.99 -5.23 0.52
CA PHE A 93 1.40 -6.54 0.25
C PHE A 93 -0.06 -6.60 0.65
N THR A 94 -0.95 -6.85 -0.32
CA THR A 94 -2.35 -7.13 -0.06
C THR A 94 -2.54 -8.61 0.28
N LEU A 95 -3.11 -8.87 1.46
CA LEU A 95 -3.40 -10.22 1.93
C LEU A 95 -4.49 -10.87 1.09
N SER A 96 -4.38 -12.18 0.87
CA SER A 96 -5.35 -12.93 0.06
C SER A 96 -6.46 -13.59 0.89
N GLY A 97 -6.49 -13.34 2.21
CA GLY A 97 -7.45 -13.98 3.13
C GLY A 97 -7.21 -15.47 3.34
N ARG A 98 -5.98 -15.94 3.08
CA ARG A 98 -5.56 -17.32 3.39
C ARG A 98 -5.31 -17.48 4.90
N GLU A 99 -5.02 -18.71 5.32
CA GLU A 99 -4.65 -19.04 6.69
C GLU A 99 -3.55 -18.11 7.23
N ILE A 100 -3.79 -17.51 8.40
CA ILE A 100 -2.95 -16.48 9.02
C ILE A 100 -1.52 -17.00 9.24
N ALA A 101 -1.37 -18.19 9.82
CA ALA A 101 -0.06 -18.78 10.09
C ALA A 101 0.77 -18.94 8.81
N LYS A 102 0.13 -19.32 7.69
CA LYS A 102 0.78 -19.43 6.38
C LYS A 102 1.18 -18.07 5.82
N SER A 103 0.32 -17.06 5.93
CA SER A 103 0.66 -15.67 5.58
C SER A 103 1.86 -15.16 6.36
N ILE A 104 1.85 -15.31 7.67
CA ILE A 104 2.94 -14.86 8.55
C ILE A 104 4.24 -15.61 8.24
N ALA A 105 4.18 -16.93 8.04
CA ALA A 105 5.36 -17.74 7.70
C ALA A 105 6.04 -17.25 6.41
N ASP A 106 5.27 -16.97 5.35
CA ASP A 106 5.82 -16.49 4.09
C ASP A 106 6.35 -15.05 4.21
N LEU A 107 5.65 -14.17 4.94
CA LEU A 107 6.13 -12.81 5.18
C LEU A 107 7.44 -12.81 5.99
N LYS A 108 7.59 -13.71 6.98
CA LYS A 108 8.85 -13.92 7.72
C LYS A 108 9.96 -14.41 6.80
N ALA A 109 9.68 -15.41 5.97
CA ALA A 109 10.65 -15.95 5.03
C ALA A 109 11.10 -14.89 4.00
N PHE A 110 10.17 -14.07 3.52
CA PHE A 110 10.47 -12.95 2.63
C PHE A 110 11.33 -11.90 3.33
N ALA A 111 10.92 -11.44 4.52
CA ALA A 111 11.66 -10.46 5.32
C ALA A 111 13.06 -10.96 5.75
N ALA A 112 13.25 -12.28 5.87
CA ALA A 112 14.57 -12.85 6.12
C ALA A 112 15.50 -12.77 4.90
N GLN A 113 14.98 -12.94 3.69
CA GLN A 113 15.76 -12.87 2.45
C GLN A 113 15.93 -11.45 1.90
N ALA A 114 14.99 -10.56 2.21
CA ALA A 114 15.01 -9.15 1.84
C ALA A 114 14.58 -8.25 3.02
N PRO A 115 15.46 -8.07 4.02
CA PRO A 115 15.17 -7.22 5.17
C PRO A 115 14.80 -5.80 4.75
N GLY A 116 13.71 -5.26 5.31
CA GLY A 116 13.23 -3.90 5.02
C GLY A 116 12.47 -3.75 3.69
N ALA A 117 12.31 -4.80 2.90
CA ALA A 117 11.60 -4.72 1.63
C ALA A 117 10.07 -4.69 1.78
N ILE A 118 9.51 -4.97 2.96
CA ILE A 118 8.07 -4.82 3.21
C ILE A 118 7.81 -3.41 3.74
N TRP A 119 7.11 -2.59 2.95
CA TRP A 119 6.71 -1.25 3.37
C TRP A 119 5.44 -1.27 4.23
N ALA A 120 4.43 -2.05 3.83
CA ALA A 120 3.19 -2.22 4.59
C ALA A 120 2.46 -3.51 4.20
N ILE A 121 1.51 -3.92 5.04
CA ILE A 121 0.55 -5.00 4.73
C ILE A 121 -0.85 -4.39 4.66
N GLU A 122 -1.53 -4.62 3.57
CA GLU A 122 -2.94 -4.26 3.38
C GLU A 122 -3.81 -5.48 3.63
N PHE A 123 -4.88 -5.31 4.40
CA PHE A 123 -5.87 -6.35 4.61
C PHE A 123 -6.60 -6.73 3.30
N PRO A 124 -7.29 -7.89 3.26
CA PRO A 124 -7.92 -8.39 2.04
C PRO A 124 -8.64 -7.33 1.18
N ASN A 125 -8.39 -7.42 -0.13
CA ASN A 125 -8.85 -6.48 -1.15
C ASN A 125 -10.36 -6.55 -1.34
N GLU A 126 -11.03 -5.40 -1.19
CA GLU A 126 -12.46 -5.24 -1.47
C GLU A 126 -13.34 -6.36 -0.92
N PRO A 127 -13.36 -6.59 0.41
CA PRO A 127 -14.05 -7.72 1.03
C PRO A 127 -15.57 -7.65 0.84
N ASP A 128 -16.11 -6.48 0.44
CA ASP A 128 -17.48 -6.35 -0.02
C ASP A 128 -17.73 -7.09 -1.35
N LEU A 129 -16.76 -7.10 -2.26
CA LEU A 129 -16.81 -7.82 -3.53
C LEU A 129 -16.14 -9.20 -3.48
N ASN A 130 -15.23 -9.40 -2.54
CA ASN A 130 -14.45 -10.62 -2.31
C ASN A 130 -14.64 -11.10 -0.85
N PRO A 131 -15.80 -11.69 -0.52
CA PRO A 131 -16.13 -11.98 0.87
C PRO A 131 -15.12 -12.92 1.53
N VAL A 132 -14.73 -12.57 2.76
CA VAL A 132 -13.76 -13.33 3.54
C VAL A 132 -14.45 -14.50 4.23
N THR A 133 -13.76 -15.65 4.27
CA THR A 133 -14.16 -16.83 5.03
C THR A 133 -13.13 -17.08 6.11
N TYR A 134 -13.56 -17.11 7.37
CA TYR A 134 -12.67 -17.29 8.52
C TYR A 134 -13.40 -18.03 9.65
N ASN A 135 -12.72 -18.99 10.29
CA ASN A 135 -13.26 -19.82 11.37
C ASN A 135 -14.65 -20.42 11.08
N GLY A 136 -14.84 -20.90 9.84
CA GLY A 136 -16.10 -21.50 9.39
C GLY A 136 -17.23 -20.52 9.07
N VAL A 137 -17.02 -19.22 9.26
CA VAL A 137 -17.98 -18.16 8.91
C VAL A 137 -17.55 -17.51 7.60
N ARG A 138 -18.51 -17.31 6.68
CA ARG A 138 -18.30 -16.57 5.44
C ARG A 138 -19.14 -15.30 5.45
N ASP A 139 -18.51 -14.17 5.18
CA ASP A 139 -19.21 -12.90 5.08
C ASP A 139 -20.12 -12.87 3.84
N PRO A 140 -21.26 -12.16 3.90
CA PRO A 140 -22.09 -11.95 2.72
C PRO A 140 -21.44 -10.96 1.76
N ARG A 141 -21.66 -11.15 0.45
CA ARG A 141 -21.30 -10.15 -0.56
C ARG A 141 -22.02 -8.84 -0.25
N LEU A 142 -21.30 -7.73 -0.34
CA LEU A 142 -21.70 -6.37 0.05
C LEU A 142 -21.90 -6.17 1.56
N GLY A 143 -21.79 -7.21 2.39
CA GLY A 143 -21.97 -7.11 3.85
C GLY A 143 -21.00 -6.14 4.51
N PHE A 144 -19.75 -6.12 4.04
CA PHE A 144 -18.76 -5.18 4.55
C PHE A 144 -19.14 -3.70 4.38
N ARG A 145 -19.95 -3.35 3.37
CA ARG A 145 -20.44 -1.97 3.17
C ARG A 145 -21.40 -1.52 4.27
N THR A 146 -22.04 -2.46 4.96
CA THR A 146 -23.09 -2.20 5.95
C THR A 146 -22.70 -2.60 7.36
N GLY A 147 -21.43 -2.94 7.61
CA GLY A 147 -20.99 -3.44 8.92
C GLY A 147 -21.17 -4.94 9.13
N ASN A 148 -21.76 -5.66 8.18
CA ASN A 148 -22.01 -7.10 8.29
C ASN A 148 -20.85 -7.91 7.68
N ALA A 149 -19.69 -7.87 8.34
CA ALA A 149 -18.51 -8.66 7.96
C ALA A 149 -17.77 -9.25 9.18
N PRO A 150 -18.46 -10.07 10.01
CA PRO A 150 -17.87 -10.62 11.24
C PRO A 150 -16.66 -11.53 11.00
N ALA A 151 -16.61 -12.27 9.88
CA ALA A 151 -15.46 -13.13 9.56
C ALA A 151 -14.24 -12.27 9.26
N PHE A 152 -14.42 -11.20 8.48
CA PHE A 152 -13.36 -10.24 8.17
C PHE A 152 -12.80 -9.53 9.39
N ILE A 153 -13.66 -9.00 10.27
CA ILE A 153 -13.22 -8.31 11.49
C ILE A 153 -12.46 -9.26 12.43
N SER A 154 -12.93 -10.51 12.56
CA SER A 154 -12.24 -11.53 13.34
C SER A 154 -10.87 -11.86 12.73
N TYR A 155 -10.80 -12.02 11.40
CA TYR A 155 -9.53 -12.24 10.69
C TYR A 155 -8.53 -11.10 10.93
N ILE A 156 -8.97 -9.84 10.84
CA ILE A 156 -8.11 -8.66 11.08
C ILE A 156 -7.55 -8.68 12.51
N LYS A 157 -8.39 -8.97 13.49
CA LYS A 157 -8.01 -9.00 14.90
C LYS A 157 -6.93 -10.06 15.15
N ASP A 158 -7.19 -11.29 14.72
CA ASP A 158 -6.29 -12.42 14.98
C ASP A 158 -4.99 -12.28 14.16
N PHE A 159 -5.09 -11.87 12.90
CA PHE A 159 -3.91 -11.58 12.07
C PHE A 159 -3.05 -10.49 12.71
N SER A 160 -3.65 -9.37 13.14
CA SER A 160 -2.89 -8.28 13.77
C SER A 160 -2.22 -8.73 15.06
N ALA A 161 -2.86 -9.59 15.86
CA ALA A 161 -2.28 -10.09 17.11
C ALA A 161 -1.05 -10.97 16.84
N GLU A 162 -1.18 -11.96 15.97
CA GLU A 162 -0.07 -12.85 15.60
C GLU A 162 1.06 -12.09 14.89
N PHE A 163 0.73 -11.18 13.98
CA PHE A 163 1.71 -10.37 13.25
C PHE A 163 2.52 -9.45 14.18
N LYS A 164 1.88 -8.86 15.20
CA LYS A 164 2.55 -8.00 16.18
C LYS A 164 3.39 -8.79 17.21
N ALA A 165 3.14 -10.09 17.38
CA ALA A 165 3.98 -10.96 18.20
C ALA A 165 5.34 -11.27 17.51
N GLU A 166 5.41 -11.16 16.18
CA GLU A 166 6.59 -11.48 15.39
C GLU A 166 7.62 -10.35 15.39
N SER A 167 8.80 -10.60 15.96
CA SER A 167 9.84 -9.58 16.20
C SER A 167 10.30 -8.85 14.94
N ARG A 168 10.33 -9.53 13.78
CA ARG A 168 10.74 -8.98 12.49
C ARG A 168 9.63 -8.25 11.73
N LEU A 169 8.37 -8.47 12.11
CA LEU A 169 7.21 -7.97 11.38
C LEU A 169 6.46 -6.87 12.13
N LYS A 170 6.47 -6.89 13.47
CA LYS A 170 5.66 -6.03 14.34
C LYS A 170 5.75 -4.51 14.10
N THR A 171 6.81 -4.03 13.44
CA THR A 171 6.98 -2.61 13.11
C THR A 171 6.45 -2.22 11.73
N ILE A 172 6.07 -3.20 10.91
CA ILE A 172 5.53 -2.98 9.58
C ILE A 172 4.08 -2.46 9.73
N PRO A 173 3.75 -1.31 9.12
CA PRO A 173 2.39 -0.77 9.12
C PRO A 173 1.36 -1.74 8.56
N LEU A 174 0.19 -1.77 9.19
CA LEU A 174 -1.01 -2.45 8.68
C LEU A 174 -1.95 -1.41 8.07
N ILE A 175 -2.52 -1.69 6.91
CA ILE A 175 -3.41 -0.80 6.16
C ILE A 175 -4.82 -1.41 6.19
N ALA A 176 -5.81 -0.59 6.53
CA ALA A 176 -7.22 -0.98 6.53
C ALA A 176 -7.69 -1.47 5.15
N SER A 177 -8.83 -2.13 5.12
CA SER A 177 -9.49 -2.42 3.85
C SER A 177 -10.02 -1.14 3.18
N ASN A 178 -10.46 -1.28 1.92
CA ASN A 178 -10.85 -0.24 0.97
C ASN A 178 -11.89 0.80 1.47
N ASP A 179 -12.59 1.44 0.54
CA ASP A 179 -13.54 2.54 0.76
C ASP A 179 -14.62 2.37 1.84
N PHE A 180 -14.86 1.18 2.34
CA PHE A 180 -15.83 0.91 3.40
C PHE A 180 -15.18 0.68 4.76
N MET A 181 -14.06 1.37 5.03
CA MET A 181 -13.42 1.38 6.34
C MET A 181 -14.43 1.55 7.48
N GLN A 182 -14.36 0.62 8.42
CA GLN A 182 -15.19 0.60 9.62
C GLN A 182 -14.32 1.01 10.81
N ALA A 183 -14.89 1.70 11.79
CA ALA A 183 -14.18 2.13 13.00
C ALA A 183 -13.53 0.96 13.76
N ASP A 184 -14.11 -0.24 13.65
CA ASP A 184 -13.63 -1.47 14.28
C ASP A 184 -12.30 -1.97 13.73
N GLN A 185 -11.86 -1.51 12.55
CA GLN A 185 -10.53 -1.81 12.02
C GLN A 185 -9.44 -0.96 12.70
N GLY A 186 -9.79 0.25 13.15
CA GLY A 186 -8.86 1.26 13.67
C GLY A 186 -7.86 0.75 14.72
N PRO A 187 -8.26 -0.06 15.72
CA PRO A 187 -7.33 -0.63 16.70
C PRO A 187 -6.27 -1.59 16.11
N PHE A 188 -6.53 -2.15 14.93
CA PHE A 188 -5.70 -3.18 14.30
C PHE A 188 -4.89 -2.65 13.12
N THR A 189 -5.19 -1.46 12.61
CA THR A 189 -4.55 -0.86 11.43
C THR A 189 -3.81 0.43 11.78
N THR A 190 -2.73 0.70 11.06
CA THR A 190 -1.94 1.93 11.15
C THR A 190 -2.50 3.03 10.26
N TYR A 191 -2.86 2.68 9.02
CA TYR A 191 -3.35 3.64 8.03
C TYR A 191 -4.75 3.27 7.56
N GLY A 192 -5.54 4.31 7.25
CA GLY A 192 -6.76 4.14 6.48
C GLY A 192 -6.47 3.83 5.00
N ASN A 193 -7.48 3.39 4.26
CA ASN A 193 -7.38 3.02 2.85
C ASN A 193 -8.59 3.49 2.04
N ALA A 194 -8.38 3.72 0.74
CA ALA A 194 -9.42 4.03 -0.23
C ALA A 194 -9.04 3.60 -1.65
N HIS A 195 -10.07 3.30 -2.45
CA HIS A 195 -9.99 3.04 -3.89
C HIS A 195 -10.71 4.18 -4.64
N ILE A 196 -10.00 5.28 -4.91
CA ILE A 196 -10.66 6.53 -5.35
C ILE A 196 -10.89 6.63 -6.85
N TYR A 197 -11.47 5.59 -7.47
CA TYR A 197 -11.75 5.61 -8.91
C TYR A 197 -12.71 6.76 -9.31
N PRO A 198 -12.27 7.70 -10.15
CA PRO A 198 -13.06 8.86 -10.56
C PRO A 198 -13.92 8.56 -11.80
N SER A 199 -14.94 9.39 -12.00
CA SER A 199 -15.66 9.44 -13.28
C SER A 199 -14.82 10.20 -14.33
N PRO A 200 -15.10 10.06 -15.64
CA PRO A 200 -14.21 10.56 -16.71
C PRO A 200 -13.93 12.06 -16.65
N THR A 201 -14.90 12.85 -16.21
CA THR A 201 -14.84 14.32 -16.19
C THR A 201 -14.50 14.90 -14.82
N THR A 202 -14.37 14.08 -13.77
CA THR A 202 -14.07 14.57 -12.43
C THR A 202 -12.58 14.50 -12.14
N VAL A 203 -12.04 15.55 -11.56
CA VAL A 203 -10.79 15.50 -10.80
C VAL A 203 -11.07 14.83 -9.45
N VAL A 204 -10.11 14.10 -8.89
CA VAL A 204 -10.30 13.33 -7.64
C VAL A 204 -10.64 14.17 -6.40
N ALA A 205 -10.68 15.50 -6.48
CA ALA A 205 -10.84 16.41 -5.35
C ALA A 205 -12.00 16.05 -4.40
N ASP A 206 -13.19 15.77 -4.92
CA ASP A 206 -14.35 15.38 -4.09
C ASP A 206 -14.14 14.03 -3.40
N ARG A 207 -13.47 13.09 -4.08
CA ARG A 207 -13.10 11.79 -3.52
C ARG A 207 -12.07 11.95 -2.40
N LEU A 208 -11.09 12.83 -2.56
CA LEU A 208 -10.08 13.15 -1.55
C LEU A 208 -10.72 13.76 -0.30
N LYS A 209 -11.66 14.71 -0.47
CA LYS A 209 -12.42 15.28 0.66
C LYS A 209 -13.24 14.22 1.39
N GLY A 210 -13.90 13.33 0.65
CA GLY A 210 -14.61 12.20 1.21
C GLY A 210 -13.69 11.23 1.96
N PHE A 211 -12.49 10.98 1.43
CA PHE A 211 -11.50 10.11 2.06
C PHE A 211 -10.98 10.69 3.39
N GLY A 212 -10.72 11.99 3.47
CA GLY A 212 -10.34 12.65 4.72
C GLY A 212 -11.35 12.38 5.85
N LYS A 213 -12.66 12.51 5.55
CA LYS A 213 -13.73 12.19 6.52
C LYS A 213 -13.74 10.71 6.94
N LYS A 214 -13.43 9.79 6.00
CA LYS A 214 -13.38 8.35 6.29
C LYS A 214 -12.17 7.99 7.17
N ILE A 215 -11.03 8.66 6.98
CA ILE A 215 -9.85 8.51 7.83
C ILE A 215 -10.22 8.87 9.28
N GLU A 216 -10.88 10.01 9.48
CA GLU A 216 -11.37 10.43 10.80
C GLU A 216 -12.36 9.42 11.41
N ALA A 217 -13.36 8.99 10.63
CA ALA A 217 -14.36 8.01 11.07
C ALA A 217 -13.74 6.64 11.42
N GLY A 218 -12.72 6.22 10.68
CA GLY A 218 -11.92 5.02 10.93
C GLY A 218 -10.91 5.16 12.07
N ARG A 219 -10.83 6.33 12.72
CA ARG A 219 -9.88 6.67 13.79
C ARG A 219 -8.41 6.59 13.35
N HIS A 220 -8.16 6.96 12.11
CA HIS A 220 -6.82 7.10 11.54
C HIS A 220 -6.40 8.57 11.48
N THR A 221 -5.08 8.81 11.46
CA THR A 221 -4.51 10.15 11.24
C THR A 221 -3.94 10.32 9.82
N GLN A 222 -3.68 9.21 9.14
CA GLN A 222 -3.19 9.17 7.77
C GLN A 222 -3.85 8.03 6.99
N GLY A 223 -3.90 8.17 5.68
CA GLY A 223 -4.45 7.16 4.77
C GLY A 223 -3.52 6.88 3.59
N VAL A 224 -3.73 5.72 2.98
CA VAL A 224 -3.05 5.28 1.76
C VAL A 224 -4.11 5.08 0.69
N ILE A 225 -3.91 5.62 -0.51
CA ILE A 225 -4.75 5.24 -1.66
C ILE A 225 -4.08 4.02 -2.27
N THR A 226 -4.61 2.84 -2.00
CA THR A 226 -3.97 1.58 -2.47
C THR A 226 -4.37 1.23 -3.89
N GLU A 227 -5.45 1.80 -4.44
CA GLU A 227 -5.82 1.57 -5.82
C GLU A 227 -6.51 2.77 -6.43
N TRP A 228 -6.07 3.15 -7.63
CA TRP A 228 -6.63 4.26 -8.38
C TRP A 228 -6.05 4.27 -9.81
N GLY A 229 -6.88 4.57 -10.81
CA GLY A 229 -6.41 4.67 -12.20
C GLY A 229 -7.46 5.21 -13.17
N ARG A 230 -7.06 5.33 -14.44
CA ARG A 230 -7.90 5.75 -15.57
C ARG A 230 -7.69 4.74 -16.70
N THR A 231 -8.75 4.10 -17.17
CA THR A 231 -8.66 3.13 -18.27
C THR A 231 -8.83 3.81 -19.63
N THR A 232 -8.15 3.29 -20.64
CA THR A 232 -8.39 3.67 -22.05
C THR A 232 -9.18 2.62 -22.82
N GLY A 233 -9.69 1.58 -22.16
CA GLY A 233 -10.38 0.46 -22.79
C GLY A 233 -11.78 0.23 -22.22
N GLY A 234 -12.53 -0.64 -22.89
CA GLY A 234 -13.92 -0.94 -22.58
C GLY A 234 -14.89 0.08 -23.20
N SER A 235 -15.92 0.45 -22.46
CA SER A 235 -17.00 1.33 -22.94
C SER A 235 -17.57 2.18 -21.80
N ALA A 236 -18.55 3.03 -22.10
CA ALA A 236 -19.26 3.81 -21.09
C ALA A 236 -19.95 2.95 -20.00
N LYS A 237 -20.09 1.63 -20.20
CA LYS A 237 -20.66 0.66 -19.25
C LYS A 237 -19.62 -0.01 -18.33
N ASN A 238 -18.38 0.46 -18.35
CA ASN A 238 -17.32 0.01 -17.45
C ASN A 238 -17.77 0.06 -15.98
N VAL A 239 -17.28 -0.88 -15.18
CA VAL A 239 -17.67 -1.05 -13.79
C VAL A 239 -16.94 -0.08 -12.87
N THR A 240 -15.67 0.19 -13.18
CA THR A 240 -14.74 0.93 -12.31
C THR A 240 -14.56 2.36 -12.79
N SER A 241 -14.21 2.53 -14.07
CA SER A 241 -14.04 3.85 -14.68
C SER A 241 -14.36 3.80 -16.18
N PRO A 242 -15.17 4.72 -16.72
CA PRO A 242 -15.39 4.78 -18.17
C PRO A 242 -14.10 5.14 -18.91
N PRO A 243 -13.95 4.69 -20.17
CA PRO A 243 -12.73 4.90 -20.93
C PRO A 243 -12.49 6.36 -21.24
N VAL A 244 -11.22 6.75 -21.24
CA VAL A 244 -10.73 8.04 -21.71
C VAL A 244 -9.70 7.86 -22.84
N SER A 245 -9.40 8.91 -23.59
CA SER A 245 -8.28 8.86 -24.56
C SER A 245 -6.93 8.74 -23.84
N LEU A 246 -5.87 8.38 -24.56
CA LEU A 246 -4.51 8.33 -23.98
C LEU A 246 -4.04 9.70 -23.45
N ASP A 247 -4.39 10.79 -24.14
CA ASP A 247 -4.05 12.16 -23.70
C ASP A 247 -4.83 12.56 -22.45
N GLN A 248 -6.11 12.16 -22.39
CA GLN A 248 -6.92 12.33 -21.18
C GLN A 248 -6.39 11.49 -20.02
N GLN A 249 -6.00 10.23 -20.26
CA GLN A 249 -5.36 9.39 -19.25
C GLN A 249 -4.13 10.10 -18.68
N ALA A 250 -3.25 10.65 -19.53
CA ALA A 250 -2.04 11.34 -19.10
C ALA A 250 -2.31 12.59 -18.25
N SER A 251 -3.14 13.49 -18.77
CA SER A 251 -3.50 14.76 -18.10
C SER A 251 -4.27 14.54 -16.80
N LEU A 252 -5.25 13.64 -16.79
CA LEU A 252 -6.06 13.35 -15.61
C LEU A 252 -5.23 12.64 -14.53
N LEU A 253 -4.42 11.62 -14.89
CA LEU A 253 -3.55 10.96 -13.91
C LEU A 253 -2.55 11.95 -13.30
N ALA A 254 -1.90 12.80 -14.09
CA ALA A 254 -0.99 13.80 -13.55
C ALA A 254 -1.68 14.76 -12.58
N SER A 255 -2.85 15.29 -12.95
CA SER A 255 -3.65 16.16 -12.08
C SER A 255 -4.09 15.47 -10.80
N ASP A 256 -4.50 14.21 -10.88
CA ASP A 256 -4.97 13.43 -9.74
C ASP A 256 -3.81 13.10 -8.78
N VAL A 257 -2.62 12.77 -9.30
CA VAL A 257 -1.39 12.58 -8.50
C VAL A 257 -1.03 13.86 -7.75
N GLU A 258 -1.00 15.02 -8.44
CA GLU A 258 -0.69 16.31 -7.81
C GLU A 258 -1.68 16.60 -6.67
N ALA A 259 -2.98 16.45 -6.94
CA ALA A 259 -4.04 16.71 -5.96
C ALA A 259 -3.93 15.80 -4.72
N ALA A 260 -3.62 14.51 -4.92
CA ALA A 260 -3.47 13.57 -3.82
C ALA A 260 -2.19 13.83 -3.01
N LEU A 261 -1.06 14.12 -3.67
CA LEU A 261 0.20 14.42 -2.99
C LEU A 261 0.14 15.76 -2.24
N ALA A 262 -0.70 16.70 -2.66
CA ALA A 262 -0.95 17.94 -1.92
C ALA A 262 -1.68 17.73 -0.58
N GLN A 263 -2.34 16.57 -0.37
CA GLN A 263 -3.04 16.30 0.89
C GLN A 263 -2.05 15.84 1.99
N PRO A 264 -2.01 16.50 3.17
CA PRO A 264 -1.07 16.15 4.23
C PRO A 264 -1.41 14.81 4.92
N PHE A 265 -2.67 14.41 4.90
CA PHE A 265 -3.12 13.14 5.48
C PHE A 265 -2.82 11.93 4.58
N ILE A 266 -2.45 12.13 3.32
CA ILE A 266 -2.14 11.04 2.39
C ILE A 266 -0.69 10.61 2.58
N ARG A 267 -0.49 9.40 3.08
CA ARG A 267 0.84 8.83 3.29
C ARG A 267 1.48 8.37 1.99
N ALA A 268 0.72 7.67 1.15
CA ALA A 268 1.14 7.19 -0.15
C ALA A 268 -0.06 6.92 -1.08
N ILE A 269 0.20 6.84 -2.37
CA ILE A 269 -0.78 6.48 -3.41
C ILE A 269 -0.24 5.35 -4.29
N SER A 270 -1.11 4.53 -4.87
CA SER A 270 -0.75 3.43 -5.77
C SER A 270 -1.52 3.51 -7.08
N LEU A 271 -0.78 3.65 -8.18
CA LEU A 271 -1.30 3.74 -9.54
C LEU A 271 -1.67 2.35 -10.08
N TYR A 272 -2.93 2.16 -10.45
CA TYR A 272 -3.42 0.95 -11.12
C TYR A 272 -3.40 1.16 -12.64
N GLU A 273 -2.59 0.42 -13.43
CA GLU A 273 -1.51 -0.50 -13.01
C GLU A 273 -0.26 -0.33 -13.89
N LEU A 274 0.83 -1.06 -13.60
CA LEU A 274 2.10 -0.85 -14.31
C LEU A 274 1.98 -1.18 -15.81
N PHE A 275 1.47 -2.36 -16.17
CA PHE A 275 1.36 -2.82 -17.56
C PHE A 275 -0.08 -3.05 -18.00
N CYS A 276 -0.36 -2.75 -19.26
CA CYS A 276 -1.57 -3.21 -19.93
C CYS A 276 -1.53 -4.72 -20.19
N TRP A 277 -2.73 -5.28 -20.27
CA TRP A 277 -2.96 -6.64 -20.75
C TRP A 277 -3.41 -6.63 -22.21
N ALA A 278 -3.37 -7.79 -22.85
CA ALA A 278 -3.88 -7.93 -24.20
C ALA A 278 -5.41 -7.74 -24.25
N GLY A 279 -5.90 -7.11 -25.31
CA GLY A 279 -7.33 -6.96 -25.59
C GLY A 279 -7.94 -5.62 -25.15
N PRO A 280 -9.18 -5.32 -25.60
CA PRO A 280 -9.76 -3.98 -25.50
C PRO A 280 -10.50 -3.72 -24.18
N GLY A 281 -10.56 -4.68 -23.25
CA GLY A 281 -11.38 -4.59 -22.04
C GLY A 281 -10.91 -3.50 -21.06
N GLU A 282 -11.82 -3.06 -20.19
CA GLU A 282 -11.57 -2.09 -19.10
C GLU A 282 -10.32 -2.45 -18.30
N MET A 283 -10.30 -3.64 -17.70
CA MET A 283 -9.23 -4.10 -16.81
C MET A 283 -7.90 -4.32 -17.53
N ASN A 284 -7.91 -4.37 -18.86
CA ASN A 284 -6.69 -4.59 -19.65
C ASN A 284 -5.99 -3.27 -19.99
N ASN A 285 -6.66 -2.13 -19.85
CA ASN A 285 -6.23 -0.85 -20.41
C ASN A 285 -6.00 0.26 -19.37
N PHE A 286 -5.73 -0.13 -18.13
CA PHE A 286 -5.28 0.78 -17.06
C PHE A 286 -3.77 1.04 -17.05
N GLY A 287 -2.99 0.22 -17.76
CA GLY A 287 -1.53 0.24 -17.71
C GLY A 287 -0.91 1.61 -18.00
N LEU A 288 0.22 1.91 -17.33
CA LEU A 288 1.11 3.01 -17.67
C LEU A 288 2.03 2.66 -18.85
N PHE A 289 2.26 1.38 -19.07
CA PHE A 289 3.01 0.82 -20.18
C PHE A 289 2.11 -0.09 -21.00
N ASN A 290 2.30 -0.08 -22.32
CA ASN A 290 1.62 -0.99 -23.22
C ASN A 290 2.08 -2.45 -23.01
N ALA A 291 1.34 -3.39 -23.61
CA ALA A 291 1.68 -4.81 -23.52
C ALA A 291 3.02 -5.16 -24.21
N ASP A 292 3.53 -4.28 -25.08
CA ASP A 292 4.85 -4.35 -25.71
C ASP A 292 5.95 -3.64 -24.91
N LEU A 293 5.66 -3.22 -23.67
CA LEU A 293 6.55 -2.51 -22.74
C LEU A 293 6.90 -1.06 -23.14
N THR A 294 6.29 -0.51 -24.19
CA THR A 294 6.45 0.91 -24.53
C THR A 294 5.71 1.78 -23.51
N PRO A 295 6.29 2.90 -23.05
CA PRO A 295 5.61 3.81 -22.13
C PRO A 295 4.44 4.51 -22.83
N ARG A 296 3.32 4.68 -22.11
CA ARG A 296 2.22 5.55 -22.57
C ARG A 296 2.49 7.01 -22.19
N PRO A 297 1.79 8.00 -22.80
CA PRO A 297 1.96 9.41 -22.48
C PRO A 297 1.83 9.74 -20.97
N ALA A 298 1.03 8.95 -20.23
CA ALA A 298 0.88 9.09 -18.79
C ALA A 298 2.19 8.98 -18.00
N VAL A 299 3.17 8.19 -18.46
CA VAL A 299 4.48 8.03 -17.78
C VAL A 299 5.20 9.38 -17.70
N ALA A 300 5.26 10.10 -18.82
CA ALA A 300 5.92 11.41 -18.87
C ALA A 300 5.15 12.46 -18.05
N ALA A 301 3.82 12.45 -18.13
CA ALA A 301 2.97 13.39 -17.39
C ALA A 301 3.07 13.20 -15.87
N ILE A 302 3.10 11.95 -15.39
CA ILE A 302 3.30 11.65 -13.96
C ILE A 302 4.71 12.04 -13.52
N LEU A 303 5.74 11.76 -14.32
CA LEU A 303 7.12 12.13 -13.99
C LEU A 303 7.29 13.63 -13.76
N ALA A 304 6.61 14.47 -14.55
CA ALA A 304 6.62 15.93 -14.40
C ALA A 304 6.02 16.42 -13.06
N VAL A 305 5.23 15.58 -12.38
CA VAL A 305 4.58 15.90 -11.10
C VAL A 305 5.38 15.37 -9.89
N ILE A 306 6.05 14.23 -10.05
CA ILE A 306 6.71 13.52 -8.95
C ILE A 306 8.22 13.70 -8.90
N GLY A 307 8.83 14.13 -10.02
CA GLY A 307 10.26 14.37 -10.17
C GLY A 307 10.74 15.70 -9.60
#